data_AF-A0A399IFK2-F1
#
_entry.id   AF-A0A399IFK2-F1
#
_cell.length_a   1.000
_cell.length_b   1.000
_cell.length_c   1.000
_cell.angle_alpha   90.00
_cell.angle_beta   90.00
_cell.angle_gamma   90.00
#
_symmetry.space_group_name_H-M   'P 1'
#
loop_
_entity.id
_entity.type
_entity.pdbx_description
1 polymer ?
#
loop_
_entity_poly.entity_id
_entity_poly.type
_entity_poly.pdbx_seq_one_letter_code
_entity_poly.pdbx_strand_id
1 'polypeptide(L)'
;MHVVVIHGWQEETADLVQSLAATLGVMPYEMRQRMIGGGPSVVANFADQQSARAMAAKLNQSGVATLVVDADEVRGQTGRSLVRRFELKERSLLIEASAGQSTDIAYDDIDLLLPGTRIVGQSEFKTVTERKFSLGRTILSGGIPLTKTIERQEEVSTETRENILCLYAGKRPPRRLCPERLGLRWPGYGHETVTRIKLRPPEERAATALSGGRP
;
A
#
# COMPACT_ATOMS: atom_id res chain seq x y z
N MET A 1 -7.45 -5.46 -8.77
CA MET A 1 -7.88 -4.07 -8.43
C MET A 1 -6.73 -3.12 -8.71
N HIS A 2 -6.94 -2.03 -9.45
CA HIS A 2 -5.89 -1.12 -9.89
C HIS A 2 -6.12 0.29 -9.37
N VAL A 3 -5.16 0.81 -8.60
CA VAL A 3 -5.24 2.16 -8.04
C VAL A 3 -4.33 3.11 -8.82
N VAL A 4 -4.79 4.34 -9.02
CA VAL A 4 -4.03 5.40 -9.66
C VAL A 4 -3.51 6.33 -8.58
N VAL A 5 -2.19 6.51 -8.56
CA VAL A 5 -1.46 7.32 -7.60
C VAL A 5 -0.85 8.49 -8.34
N ILE A 6 -1.06 9.71 -7.84
CA ILE A 6 -0.30 10.89 -8.25
C ILE A 6 0.89 11.07 -7.31
N HIS A 7 2.00 11.62 -7.81
CA HIS A 7 3.18 11.93 -6.98
C HIS A 7 4.02 13.05 -7.62
N GLY A 8 5.01 13.54 -6.86
CA GLY A 8 6.09 14.39 -7.39
C GLY A 8 5.70 15.82 -7.75
N TRP A 9 4.50 16.30 -7.40
CA TRP A 9 4.18 17.71 -7.55
C TRP A 9 5.01 18.54 -6.56
N GLN A 10 5.55 19.67 -7.04
CA GLN A 10 6.43 20.52 -6.23
C GLN A 10 5.64 21.55 -5.41
N GLU A 11 4.58 22.09 -6.00
CA GLU A 11 3.74 23.13 -5.41
C GLU A 11 2.28 22.88 -5.79
N GLU A 12 1.38 23.10 -4.83
CA GLU A 12 -0.05 23.05 -5.05
C GLU A 12 -0.52 24.41 -5.59
N THR A 13 -0.56 24.55 -6.92
CA THR A 13 -1.14 25.75 -7.55
C THR A 13 -2.64 25.56 -7.78
N ALA A 14 -3.40 26.66 -7.78
CA ALA A 14 -4.84 26.62 -8.05
C ALA A 14 -5.15 25.97 -9.42
N ASP A 15 -4.34 26.28 -10.43
CA ASP A 15 -4.49 25.74 -11.79
C ASP A 15 -4.26 24.22 -11.83
N LEU A 16 -3.23 23.73 -11.12
CA LEU A 16 -2.94 22.31 -11.01
C LEU A 16 -4.11 21.57 -10.36
N VAL A 17 -4.57 22.07 -9.21
CA VAL A 17 -5.71 21.50 -8.48
C VAL A 17 -6.95 21.47 -9.37
N GLN A 18 -7.24 22.56 -10.08
CA GLN A 18 -8.41 22.65 -10.94
C GLN A 18 -8.33 21.70 -12.14
N SER A 19 -7.14 21.58 -12.75
CA SER A 19 -6.89 20.65 -13.86
C SER A 19 -7.07 19.18 -13.44
N LEU A 20 -6.50 18.80 -12.29
CA LEU A 20 -6.63 17.44 -11.76
C LEU A 20 -8.06 17.13 -11.34
N ALA A 21 -8.73 18.08 -10.68
CA ALA A 21 -10.12 17.94 -10.26
C ALA A 21 -11.05 17.73 -11.46
N ALA A 22 -10.89 18.53 -12.52
CA ALA A 22 -11.63 18.38 -13.77
C ALA A 22 -11.36 17.01 -14.43
N THR A 23 -10.11 16.54 -14.42
CA THR A 23 -9.72 15.24 -15.00
C THR A 23 -10.36 14.06 -14.26
N LEU A 24 -10.47 14.16 -12.92
CA LEU A 24 -11.05 13.13 -12.06
C LEU A 24 -12.57 13.25 -11.92
N GLY A 25 -13.17 14.36 -12.36
CA GLY A 25 -14.59 14.64 -12.16
C GLY A 25 -14.96 14.89 -10.69
N VAL A 26 -14.04 15.46 -9.92
CA VAL A 26 -14.23 15.80 -8.49
C VAL A 26 -14.17 17.31 -8.29
N MET A 27 -14.58 17.78 -7.12
CA MET A 27 -14.46 19.20 -6.79
C MET A 27 -13.00 19.58 -6.47
N PRO A 28 -12.56 20.82 -6.77
CA PRO A 28 -11.22 21.28 -6.41
C PRO A 28 -10.88 21.10 -4.93
N TYR A 29 -11.86 21.31 -4.04
CA TYR A 29 -11.68 21.09 -2.60
C TYR A 29 -11.29 19.64 -2.26
N GLU A 30 -11.94 18.64 -2.86
CA GLU A 30 -11.62 17.22 -2.64
C GLU A 30 -10.23 16.89 -3.19
N MET A 31 -9.85 17.49 -4.30
CA MET A 31 -8.52 17.33 -4.89
C MET A 31 -7.44 17.91 -3.97
N ARG A 32 -7.65 19.12 -3.42
CA ARG A 32 -6.72 19.72 -2.44
C ARG A 32 -6.53 18.80 -1.24
N GLN A 33 -7.60 18.27 -0.66
CA GLN A 33 -7.50 17.36 0.48
C GLN A 33 -6.60 16.15 0.21
N ARG A 34 -6.64 15.62 -1.01
CA ARG A 34 -5.78 14.51 -1.43
C ARG A 34 -4.32 14.92 -1.67
N MET A 35 -4.04 16.20 -1.93
CA MET A 35 -2.69 16.72 -2.18
C MET A 35 -1.98 17.25 -0.93
N ILE A 36 -2.71 17.36 0.19
CA ILE A 36 -2.14 17.78 1.49
C ILE A 36 -0.97 16.86 1.86
N GLY A 37 0.14 17.47 2.30
CA GLY A 37 1.32 16.76 2.75
C GLY A 37 2.36 16.45 1.66
N GLY A 38 2.06 16.73 0.38
CA GLY A 38 3.03 16.64 -0.73
C GLY A 38 3.59 15.23 -1.00
N GLY A 39 2.98 14.20 -0.39
CA GLY A 39 3.36 12.81 -0.57
C GLY A 39 2.50 12.14 -1.66
N PRO A 40 2.87 10.94 -2.12
CA PRO A 40 2.08 10.20 -3.10
C PRO A 40 0.64 10.00 -2.61
N SER A 41 -0.35 10.20 -3.49
CA SER A 41 -1.76 10.17 -3.12
C SER A 41 -2.59 9.33 -4.09
N VAL A 42 -3.43 8.46 -3.54
CA VAL A 42 -4.37 7.64 -4.31
C VAL A 42 -5.55 8.51 -4.73
N VAL A 43 -5.77 8.64 -6.04
CA VAL A 43 -6.82 9.52 -6.59
C VAL A 43 -7.96 8.78 -7.25
N ALA A 44 -7.74 7.53 -7.67
CA ALA A 44 -8.78 6.71 -8.27
C ALA A 44 -8.51 5.22 -8.07
N ASN A 45 -9.57 4.41 -8.17
CA ASN A 45 -9.52 2.96 -8.09
C ASN A 45 -10.40 2.37 -9.20
N PHE A 46 -9.91 1.35 -9.88
CA PHE A 46 -10.57 0.70 -10.99
C PHE A 46 -10.50 -0.83 -10.83
N ALA A 47 -11.57 -1.51 -11.28
CA ALA A 47 -11.54 -2.96 -11.41
C ALA A 47 -10.65 -3.40 -12.59
N ASP A 48 -10.64 -2.63 -13.67
CA ASP A 48 -9.94 -2.90 -14.93
C ASP A 48 -8.64 -2.11 -15.07
N GLN A 49 -7.59 -2.77 -15.57
CA GLN A 49 -6.25 -2.18 -15.74
C GLN A 49 -6.24 -1.12 -16.85
N GLN A 50 -6.98 -1.33 -17.93
CA GLN A 50 -6.95 -0.43 -19.09
C GLN A 50 -7.56 0.93 -18.73
N SER A 51 -8.64 0.92 -17.95
CA SER A 51 -9.30 2.10 -17.41
C SER A 51 -8.36 2.89 -16.48
N ALA A 52 -7.64 2.20 -15.59
CA ALA A 52 -6.65 2.83 -14.71
C ALA A 52 -5.51 3.48 -15.51
N ARG A 53 -5.00 2.81 -16.55
CA ARG A 53 -3.95 3.35 -17.43
C ARG A 53 -4.44 4.56 -18.24
N ALA A 54 -5.67 4.52 -18.74
CA ALA A 54 -6.27 5.65 -19.44
C ALA A 54 -6.40 6.87 -18.52
N MET A 55 -6.81 6.67 -17.26
CA MET A 55 -6.86 7.75 -16.26
C MET A 55 -5.48 8.30 -15.94
N ALA A 56 -4.49 7.42 -15.69
CA ALA A 56 -3.10 7.83 -15.45
C ALA A 56 -2.52 8.64 -16.63
N ALA A 57 -2.79 8.22 -17.87
CA ALA A 57 -2.36 8.96 -19.04
C ALA A 57 -2.94 10.40 -19.09
N LYS A 58 -4.22 10.57 -18.76
CA LYS A 58 -4.84 11.91 -18.68
C LYS A 58 -4.21 12.76 -17.59
N LEU A 59 -3.98 12.20 -16.41
CA LEU A 59 -3.36 12.92 -15.29
C LEU A 59 -1.90 13.31 -15.58
N ASN A 60 -1.15 12.45 -16.28
CA ASN A 60 0.19 12.80 -16.77
C ASN A 60 0.15 13.98 -17.73
N GLN A 61 -0.84 14.05 -18.62
CA GLN A 61 -1.03 15.20 -19.52
C GLN A 61 -1.36 16.49 -18.77
N SER A 62 -1.92 16.39 -17.56
CA SER A 62 -2.14 17.53 -16.65
C SER A 62 -0.88 17.96 -15.88
N GLY A 63 0.29 17.39 -16.17
CA GLY A 63 1.58 17.80 -15.61
C GLY A 63 1.94 17.18 -14.26
N VAL A 64 1.27 16.10 -13.85
CA VAL A 64 1.59 15.37 -12.61
C VAL A 64 2.02 13.96 -12.91
N ALA A 65 3.13 13.54 -12.32
CA ALA A 65 3.60 12.17 -12.45
C ALA A 65 2.58 11.20 -11.82
N THR A 66 2.20 10.18 -12.58
CA THR A 66 1.23 9.17 -12.14
C THR A 66 1.76 7.75 -12.28
N LEU A 67 1.33 6.92 -11.35
CA LEU A 67 1.65 5.51 -11.29
C LEU A 67 0.35 4.70 -11.16
N VAL A 68 0.23 3.63 -11.94
CA VAL A 68 -0.82 2.62 -11.76
C VAL A 68 -0.26 1.48 -10.93
N VAL A 69 -0.91 1.22 -9.80
CA VAL A 69 -0.54 0.16 -8.87
C VAL A 69 -1.57 -0.96 -8.95
N ASP A 70 -1.09 -2.19 -9.17
CA ASP A 70 -1.91 -3.38 -8.97
C ASP A 70 -1.94 -3.72 -7.48
N ALA A 71 -3.09 -3.51 -6.84
CA ALA A 71 -3.26 -3.77 -5.42
C ALA A 71 -3.13 -5.26 -5.09
N ASP A 72 -3.45 -6.16 -6.02
CA ASP A 72 -3.37 -7.59 -5.79
C ASP A 72 -1.92 -8.08 -5.88
N GLU A 73 -1.12 -7.49 -6.77
CA GLU A 73 0.34 -7.71 -6.83
C GLU A 73 1.03 -7.25 -5.53
N VAL A 74 0.62 -6.11 -4.97
CA VAL A 74 1.11 -5.59 -3.69
C VAL A 74 0.66 -6.45 -2.50
N ARG A 75 -0.59 -6.93 -2.52
CA ARG A 75 -1.15 -7.82 -1.48
C ARG A 75 -0.57 -9.21 -1.54
N GLY A 76 -0.09 -9.65 -2.71
CA GLY A 76 0.52 -10.94 -2.94
C GLY A 76 1.51 -11.35 -1.84
N GLN A 77 1.41 -12.59 -1.38
CA GLN A 77 2.35 -13.18 -0.43
C GLN A 77 3.47 -13.96 -1.13
N THR A 78 3.65 -13.76 -2.43
CA THR A 78 4.75 -14.39 -3.17
C THR A 78 6.07 -13.92 -2.55
N GLY A 79 6.87 -14.85 -2.01
CA GLY A 79 8.13 -14.55 -1.31
C GLY A 79 9.17 -13.79 -2.14
N ARG A 80 8.93 -13.64 -3.45
CA ARG A 80 9.70 -12.77 -4.34
C ARG A 80 9.44 -11.28 -4.07
N SER A 81 8.23 -10.89 -3.68
CA SER A 81 7.87 -9.48 -3.48
C SER A 81 8.18 -9.00 -2.06
N LEU A 82 8.27 -9.91 -1.08
CA LEU A 82 8.58 -9.57 0.31
C LEU A 82 10.09 -9.41 0.52
N VAL A 83 10.51 -8.24 0.98
CA VAL A 83 11.89 -7.95 1.34
C VAL A 83 12.21 -8.50 2.71
N ARG A 84 13.29 -9.28 2.81
CA ARG A 84 13.85 -9.81 4.07
C ARG A 84 15.00 -8.97 4.60
N ARG A 85 15.81 -8.41 3.70
CA ARG A 85 16.95 -7.55 4.03
C ARG A 85 17.16 -6.54 2.92
N PHE A 86 17.68 -5.37 3.28
CA PHE A 86 18.17 -4.41 2.30
C PHE A 86 19.45 -3.75 2.81
N GLU A 87 20.22 -3.17 1.89
CA GLU A 87 21.43 -2.43 2.17
C GLU A 87 21.46 -1.19 1.27
N LEU A 88 21.65 -0.02 1.89
CA LEU A 88 21.84 1.24 1.18
C LEU A 88 23.32 1.34 0.81
N LYS A 89 23.62 1.16 -0.48
CA LYS A 89 24.95 1.43 -1.04
C LYS A 89 25.02 2.88 -1.49
N GLU A 90 26.21 3.32 -1.90
CA GLU A 90 26.46 4.69 -2.35
C GLU A 90 25.52 5.14 -3.49
N ARG A 91 25.25 4.26 -4.47
CA ARG A 91 24.47 4.58 -5.68
C ARG A 91 23.27 3.66 -5.92
N SER A 92 23.03 2.73 -5.02
CA SER A 92 22.02 1.71 -5.22
C SER A 92 21.49 1.12 -3.92
N LEU A 93 20.31 0.52 -4.01
CA LEU A 93 19.65 -0.22 -2.97
C LEU A 93 19.73 -1.70 -3.29
N LEU A 94 20.51 -2.45 -2.50
CA LEU A 94 20.53 -3.90 -2.58
C LEU A 94 19.35 -4.44 -1.76
N ILE A 95 18.55 -5.32 -2.37
CA ILE A 95 17.38 -5.93 -1.75
C ILE A 95 17.51 -7.44 -1.81
N GLU A 96 17.34 -8.11 -0.69
CA GLU A 96 17.16 -9.56 -0.60
C GLU A 96 15.68 -9.88 -0.35
N ALA A 97 15.07 -10.59 -1.29
CA ALA A 97 13.72 -11.12 -1.13
C ALA A 97 13.70 -12.33 -0.20
N SER A 98 12.54 -12.62 0.42
CA SER A 98 12.35 -13.82 1.26
C SER A 98 12.58 -15.12 0.50
N ALA A 99 12.38 -15.13 -0.82
CA ALA A 99 12.71 -16.25 -1.70
C ALA A 99 14.23 -16.43 -1.98
N GLY A 100 15.11 -15.64 -1.34
CA GLY A 100 16.56 -15.72 -1.49
C GLY A 100 17.13 -15.00 -2.71
N GLN A 101 16.29 -14.34 -3.51
CA GLN A 101 16.74 -13.53 -4.65
C GLN A 101 17.26 -12.18 -4.19
N SER A 102 18.49 -11.85 -4.58
CA SER A 102 19.06 -10.51 -4.40
C SER A 102 18.90 -9.68 -5.67
N THR A 103 18.59 -8.41 -5.53
CA THR A 103 18.48 -7.45 -6.64
C THR A 103 19.11 -6.14 -6.24
N ASP A 104 20.03 -5.64 -7.06
CA ASP A 104 20.59 -4.30 -6.93
C ASP A 104 19.76 -3.32 -7.76
N ILE A 105 19.32 -2.22 -7.15
CA ILE A 105 18.45 -1.21 -7.76
C ILE A 105 19.15 0.14 -7.68
N ALA A 106 19.58 0.69 -8.81
CA ALA A 106 20.13 2.04 -8.83
C ALA A 106 19.10 3.04 -8.29
N TYR A 107 19.51 4.04 -7.52
CA TYR A 107 18.55 5.02 -6.99
C TYR A 107 17.80 5.77 -8.10
N ASP A 108 18.43 5.98 -9.26
CA ASP A 108 17.82 6.61 -10.44
C ASP A 108 16.71 5.77 -11.09
N ASP A 109 16.70 4.45 -10.83
CA ASP A 109 15.67 3.52 -11.30
C ASP A 109 14.47 3.46 -10.34
N ILE A 110 14.55 4.07 -9.15
CA ILE A 110 13.44 4.09 -8.19
C ILE A 110 12.44 5.15 -8.61
N ASP A 111 11.22 4.74 -8.94
CA ASP A 111 10.16 5.65 -9.36
C ASP A 111 9.35 6.16 -8.16
N LEU A 112 9.09 5.28 -7.18
CA LEU A 112 8.22 5.61 -6.06
C LEU A 112 8.50 4.76 -4.82
N LEU A 113 8.49 5.42 -3.67
CA LEU A 113 8.36 4.81 -2.34
C LEU A 113 6.98 5.17 -1.80
N LEU A 114 6.08 4.19 -1.77
CA LEU A 114 4.69 4.36 -1.33
C LEU A 114 4.50 3.75 0.06
N PRO A 115 4.41 4.57 1.13
CA PRO A 115 4.02 4.06 2.44
C PRO A 115 2.55 3.62 2.39
N GLY A 116 2.22 2.60 3.18
CA GLY A 116 0.85 2.14 3.32
C GLY A 116 0.64 1.37 4.61
N THR A 117 -0.61 1.06 4.88
CA THR A 117 -1.02 0.20 5.99
C THR A 117 -1.71 -1.02 5.43
N ARG A 118 -1.21 -2.20 5.79
CA ARG A 118 -1.86 -3.46 5.51
C ARG A 118 -2.75 -3.81 6.69
N ILE A 119 -4.04 -3.99 6.42
CA ILE A 119 -5.00 -4.49 7.39
C ILE A 119 -5.19 -5.99 7.12
N VAL A 120 -4.85 -6.81 8.11
CA VAL A 120 -5.05 -8.26 8.08
C VAL A 120 -6.16 -8.59 9.07
N GLY A 121 -7.34 -8.94 8.56
CA GLY A 121 -8.43 -9.50 9.36
C GLY A 121 -8.28 -11.01 9.47
N GLN A 122 -8.28 -11.54 10.69
CA GLN A 122 -8.46 -12.96 10.97
C GLN A 122 -9.80 -13.14 11.70
N SER A 123 -10.73 -13.85 11.05
CA SER A 123 -11.96 -14.31 11.69
C SER A 123 -11.73 -15.72 12.23
N GLU A 124 -11.66 -15.87 13.55
CA GLU A 124 -11.64 -17.17 14.20
C GLU A 124 -13.04 -17.46 14.76
N PHE A 125 -13.60 -18.61 14.36
CA PHE A 125 -14.81 -19.13 14.99
C PHE A 125 -14.42 -19.85 16.28
N LYS A 126 -14.73 -19.24 17.43
CA LYS A 126 -14.51 -19.84 18.73
C LYS A 126 -15.80 -20.50 19.19
N THR A 127 -15.77 -21.83 19.38
CA THR A 127 -16.86 -22.54 20.05
C THR A 127 -16.71 -22.34 21.55
N VAL A 128 -17.58 -21.52 22.15
CA VAL A 128 -17.65 -21.33 23.59
C VAL A 128 -18.67 -22.31 24.17
N THR A 129 -18.17 -23.24 24.99
CA THR A 129 -19.00 -24.24 25.67
C THR A 129 -19.39 -23.71 27.04
N GLU A 130 -20.63 -23.22 27.19
CA GLU A 130 -21.18 -22.79 28.47
C GLU A 130 -22.04 -23.89 29.10
N ARG A 131 -21.84 -24.15 30.39
CA ARG A 131 -22.75 -25.00 31.18
C ARG A 131 -23.74 -24.12 31.92
N LYS A 132 -24.99 -24.10 31.47
CA LYS A 132 -26.07 -23.37 32.14
C LYS A 132 -26.84 -24.29 33.07
N PHE A 133 -27.19 -23.79 34.24
CA PHE A 133 -28.04 -24.50 35.17
C PHE A 133 -29.45 -24.67 34.60
N SER A 134 -29.97 -25.90 34.65
CA SER A 134 -31.26 -26.24 34.05
C SER A 134 -32.27 -26.51 35.16
N LEU A 135 -32.93 -25.45 35.63
CA LEU A 135 -33.93 -25.50 36.70
C LEU A 135 -35.04 -26.55 36.44
N GLY A 136 -35.54 -26.63 35.20
CA GLY A 136 -36.58 -27.58 34.82
C GLY A 136 -36.15 -29.05 34.94
N ARG A 137 -34.93 -29.39 34.52
CA ARG A 137 -34.39 -30.76 34.71
C ARG A 137 -34.14 -31.06 36.19
N THR A 138 -33.66 -30.08 36.95
CA THR A 138 -33.40 -30.21 38.39
C THR A 138 -34.68 -30.56 39.18
N ILE A 139 -35.82 -29.97 38.82
CA ILE A 139 -37.11 -30.28 39.45
C ILE A 139 -37.55 -31.71 39.10
N LEU A 140 -37.43 -32.11 37.83
CA LEU A 140 -37.80 -33.46 37.38
C LEU A 140 -36.90 -34.56 37.96
N SER A 141 -35.66 -34.24 38.32
CA SER A 141 -34.71 -35.17 38.94
C SER A 141 -34.74 -35.14 40.48
N GLY A 142 -35.83 -34.67 41.09
CA GLY A 142 -35.99 -34.70 42.55
C GLY A 142 -35.09 -33.74 43.32
N GLY A 143 -34.76 -32.58 42.74
CA GLY A 143 -33.95 -31.54 43.39
C GLY A 143 -32.44 -31.67 43.18
N ILE A 144 -31.98 -32.67 42.42
CA ILE A 144 -30.56 -32.83 42.09
C ILE A 144 -30.18 -31.79 41.02
N PRO A 145 -29.18 -30.92 41.26
CA PRO A 145 -28.82 -29.85 40.34
C PRO A 145 -28.25 -30.42 39.02
N LEU A 146 -29.00 -30.24 37.92
CA LEU A 146 -28.58 -30.65 36.58
C LEU A 146 -28.18 -29.44 35.73
N THR A 147 -27.05 -29.54 35.04
CA THR A 147 -26.56 -28.54 34.09
C THR A 147 -26.79 -28.99 32.65
N LYS A 148 -27.08 -28.04 31.77
CA LYS A 148 -27.15 -28.24 30.32
C LYS A 148 -25.94 -27.56 29.68
N THR A 149 -25.19 -28.31 28.89
CA THR A 149 -24.14 -27.76 28.03
C THR A 149 -24.79 -27.07 26.83
N ILE A 150 -24.41 -25.83 26.56
CA ILE A 150 -24.81 -25.05 25.38
C ILE A 150 -23.52 -24.66 24.66
N GLU A 151 -23.43 -25.04 23.39
CA GLU A 151 -22.36 -24.59 22.49
C GLU A 151 -22.82 -23.31 21.80
N ARG A 152 -22.05 -22.23 21.96
CA ARG A 152 -22.25 -20.96 21.25
C ARG A 152 -21.06 -20.74 20.33
N GLN A 153 -21.34 -20.53 19.05
CA GLN A 153 -20.30 -20.17 18.08
C GLN A 153 -20.16 -18.64 18.12
N GLU A 154 -19.00 -18.16 18.58
CA GLU A 154 -18.67 -16.74 18.57
C GLU A 154 -17.63 -16.48 17.47
N GLU A 155 -17.95 -15.58 16.56
CA GLU A 155 -17.00 -15.08 15.57
C GLU A 155 -16.14 -14.00 16.21
N VAL A 156 -14.88 -14.32 16.46
CA VAL A 156 -13.89 -13.37 16.97
C VAL A 156 -13.10 -12.84 15.78
N SER A 157 -13.40 -11.62 15.35
CA SER A 157 -12.62 -10.92 14.33
C SER A 157 -11.45 -10.19 15.00
N THR A 158 -10.22 -10.62 14.72
CA THR A 158 -9.01 -9.89 15.10
C THR A 158 -8.50 -9.11 13.89
N GLU A 159 -8.37 -7.79 14.04
CA GLU A 159 -7.78 -6.91 13.02
C GLU A 159 -6.34 -6.56 13.44
N THR A 160 -5.37 -6.94 12.61
CA THR A 160 -3.97 -6.51 12.78
C THR A 160 -3.62 -5.49 11.71
N ARG A 161 -3.05 -4.36 12.11
CA ARG A 161 -2.54 -3.32 11.20
C ARG A 161 -1.02 -3.39 11.16
N GLU A 162 -0.46 -3.67 10.00
CA GLU A 162 0.98 -3.70 9.73
C GLU A 162 1.35 -2.51 8.84
N ASN A 163 2.42 -1.78 9.17
CA ASN A 163 2.94 -0.77 8.25
C ASN A 163 3.70 -1.45 7.11
N ILE A 164 3.56 -0.93 5.90
CA ILE A 164 4.26 -1.42 4.72
C ILE A 164 4.86 -0.26 3.94
N LEU A 165 5.97 -0.52 3.26
CA LEU A 165 6.55 0.39 2.28
C LEU A 165 6.68 -0.36 0.96
N CYS A 166 6.04 0.15 -0.09
CA CYS A 166 6.12 -0.41 -1.43
C CYS A 166 7.12 0.38 -2.26
N LEU A 167 8.10 -0.32 -2.81
CA LEU A 167 9.11 0.23 -3.72
C LEU A 167 8.75 -0.14 -5.16
N TYR A 168 8.67 0.87 -6.01
CA TYR A 168 8.48 0.75 -7.46
C TYR A 168 9.74 1.20 -8.17
N ALA A 169 10.23 0.37 -9.10
CA ALA A 169 11.46 0.65 -9.85
C ALA A 169 11.34 0.15 -11.29
N GLY A 170 10.99 1.05 -12.21
CA GLY A 170 10.76 0.79 -13.62
C GLY A 170 9.66 -0.25 -13.85
N LYS A 171 9.92 -1.20 -14.75
CA LYS A 171 9.01 -2.30 -15.07
C LYS A 171 9.14 -3.51 -14.13
N ARG A 172 9.86 -3.37 -13.01
CA ARG A 172 10.07 -4.46 -12.06
C ARG A 172 8.82 -4.63 -11.19
N PRO A 173 8.50 -5.87 -10.75
CA PRO A 173 7.45 -6.08 -9.76
C PRO A 173 7.71 -5.26 -8.49
N PRO A 174 6.66 -4.75 -7.82
CA PRO A 174 6.82 -3.96 -6.62
C PRO A 174 7.46 -4.80 -5.50
N ARG A 175 8.37 -4.17 -4.75
CA ARG A 175 8.97 -4.79 -3.57
C ARG A 175 8.29 -4.24 -2.32
N ARG A 176 7.80 -5.12 -1.46
CA ARG A 176 7.15 -4.77 -0.19
C ARG A 176 8.13 -4.96 0.95
N LEU A 177 8.41 -3.88 1.67
CA LEU A 177 9.13 -3.88 2.93
C LEU A 177 8.10 -3.83 4.07
N CYS A 178 8.31 -4.64 5.10
CA CYS A 178 7.51 -4.64 6.33
C CYS A 178 8.42 -4.16 7.47
N PRO A 179 8.39 -2.86 7.83
CA PRO A 179 9.32 -2.29 8.80
C PRO A 179 9.34 -3.04 10.14
N GLU A 180 8.18 -3.47 10.66
CA GLU A 180 8.13 -4.23 11.92
C GLU A 180 8.91 -5.55 11.84
N ARG A 181 8.88 -6.23 10.68
CA ARG A 181 9.63 -7.48 10.46
C ARG A 181 11.13 -7.26 10.23
N LEU A 182 11.50 -6.07 9.75
CA LEU A 182 12.87 -5.69 9.47
C LEU A 182 13.54 -5.01 10.68
N GLY A 183 12.82 -4.84 11.80
CA GLY A 183 13.30 -4.08 12.95
C GLY A 183 13.50 -2.58 12.66
N LEU A 184 12.93 -2.09 11.56
CA LEU A 184 12.98 -0.70 11.17
C LEU A 184 11.82 0.05 11.82
N ARG A 185 12.11 1.19 12.46
CA ARG A 185 11.09 2.17 12.81
C ARG A 185 11.00 3.19 11.70
N TRP A 186 9.90 3.18 10.96
CA TRP A 186 9.54 4.28 10.07
C TRP A 186 8.61 5.23 10.85
N PRO A 187 9.06 6.43 11.25
CA PRO A 187 8.25 7.34 12.06
C PRO A 187 7.05 7.94 11.29
N GLY A 188 6.86 7.57 10.02
CA GLY A 188 5.90 8.23 9.13
C GLY A 188 6.42 9.56 8.61
N TYR A 189 5.62 10.24 7.80
CA TYR A 189 5.87 11.63 7.42
C TYR A 189 5.40 12.53 8.57
N GLY A 190 6.14 12.53 9.67
CA GLY A 190 6.05 13.57 10.70
C GLY A 190 6.67 14.87 10.17
N HIS A 191 6.07 16.02 10.53
CA HIS A 191 6.61 17.34 10.24
C HIS A 191 8.11 17.38 10.55
N GLU A 192 8.91 17.91 9.63
CA GLU A 192 10.39 17.93 9.67
C GLU A 192 11.05 16.59 9.29
N THR A 193 11.06 16.30 7.98
CA THR A 193 12.28 16.18 7.15
C THR A 193 11.87 15.39 5.92
N VAL A 194 11.26 16.09 4.94
CA VAL A 194 11.16 15.55 3.59
C VAL A 194 12.57 15.63 3.01
N THR A 195 13.38 14.58 3.19
CA THR A 195 14.55 14.38 2.34
C THR A 195 14.01 14.14 0.94
N ARG A 196 13.85 15.22 0.18
CA ARG A 196 13.55 15.19 -1.25
C ARG A 196 14.71 14.46 -1.91
N ILE A 197 14.60 13.15 -2.05
CA ILE A 197 15.34 12.45 -3.11
C ILE A 197 14.76 13.03 -4.39
N LYS A 198 15.53 13.92 -5.03
CA LYS A 198 15.15 14.61 -6.26
C LYS A 198 15.14 13.56 -7.38
N LEU A 199 14.07 12.78 -7.47
CA LEU A 199 13.83 11.87 -8.57
C LEU A 199 13.65 12.72 -9.83
N ARG A 200 14.43 12.43 -10.88
CA ARG A 200 14.30 13.12 -12.16
C ARG A 200 12.90 12.95 -12.73
N PRO A 201 12.30 13.99 -13.32
CA PRO A 201 11.05 13.86 -14.04
C PRO A 201 11.19 12.86 -15.20
N PRO A 202 10.12 12.11 -15.51
CA PRO A 202 10.14 11.09 -16.56
C PRO A 202 10.47 11.65 -17.96
N GLU A 203 10.24 12.95 -18.18
CA GLU A 203 10.48 13.65 -19.45
C GLU A 203 11.97 13.75 -19.80
N GLU A 204 12.86 13.78 -18.79
CA GLU A 204 14.32 13.83 -18.98
C GLU A 204 14.92 12.46 -19.37
N ARG A 205 14.16 11.37 -19.22
CA ARG A 205 14.60 10.00 -19.55
C ARG A 205 14.60 9.74 -21.05
N ALA A 206 13.75 10.42 -21.83
CA ALA A 206 13.67 10.26 -23.28
C ALA A 206 14.86 10.88 -24.04
N ALA A 207 15.46 11.94 -23.50
CA ALA A 207 16.58 12.64 -24.14
C ALA A 207 17.92 11.87 -24.07
N THR A 208 18.10 10.99 -23.08
CA THR A 208 19.37 10.27 -22.89
C THR A 208 19.45 9.00 -23.74
N ALA A 209 18.32 8.50 -24.26
CA ALA A 209 18.29 7.31 -25.13
C ALA A 209 18.65 7.61 -26.60
N LEU A 210 18.71 8.88 -27.01
CA LEU A 210 18.92 9.28 -28.42
C LEU A 210 20.28 9.92 -28.73
N SER A 211 21.14 10.21 -27.74
CA SER A 211 22.50 10.76 -27.99
C SER A 211 23.63 9.74 -27.88
N GLY A 212 23.33 8.46 -27.69
CA GLY A 212 24.32 7.37 -27.57
C GLY A 212 24.90 6.84 -28.89
N GLY A 213 24.74 7.56 -30.00
CA GLY A 213 25.44 7.26 -31.26
C GLY A 213 26.91 7.68 -31.16
N ARG A 214 27.79 6.72 -30.87
CA ARG A 214 29.25 6.91 -30.81
C ARG A 214 29.85 7.28 -32.18
N PRO A 215 31.01 7.98 -32.18
CA PRO A 215 31.78 8.33 -33.38
C PRO A 215 32.33 7.11 -34.14
#